data_AF-A0A7X9ABA7-F1
#
_entry.id   AF-A0A7X9ABA7-F1
#
_cell.length_a   1.000
_cell.length_b   1.000
_cell.length_c   1.000
_cell.angle_alpha   90.00
_cell.angle_beta   90.00
_cell.angle_gamma   90.00
#
_symmetry.space_group_name_H-M   'P 1'
#
loop_
_entity.id
_entity.type
_entity.pdbx_description
1 polymer ?
#
loop_
_entity_poly.entity_id
_entity_poly.type
_entity_poly.pdbx_seq_one_letter_code
_entity_poly.pdbx_strand_id
1 'polypeptide(L)' 'KIMEAATKTAVAQMRTLKAEGFNLVLNNGRCAGQEVPHVHLHVIPRFVDDQPIFKASKKKYDSIEEMQKIAEKIRAKLGE' A
#
# COMPACT_ATOMS: atom_id res chain seq x y z
N LYS A 1 -3.90 -15.19 -6.16
CA LYS A 1 -4.42 -14.81 -7.50
C LYS A 1 -4.28 -13.30 -7.76
N ILE A 2 -4.86 -12.39 -6.97
CA ILE A 2 -4.76 -10.93 -7.22
C ILE A 2 -3.32 -10.41 -7.24
N MET A 3 -2.50 -10.80 -6.25
CA MET A 3 -1.10 -10.38 -6.19
C MET A 3 -0.26 -10.93 -7.34
N GLU A 4 -0.53 -12.16 -7.76
CA GLU A 4 0.15 -12.76 -8.90
C GLU A 4 -0.15 -12.00 -10.20
N ALA A 5 -1.43 -11.68 -10.44
CA ALA A 5 -1.85 -10.88 -11.58
C ALA A 5 -1.22 -9.49 -11.54
N ALA A 6 -1.26 -8.82 -10.38
CA ALA A 6 -0.68 -7.50 -10.20
C ALA A 6 0.83 -7.47 -10.44
N THR A 7 1.59 -8.43 -9.91
CA THR A 7 3.04 -8.51 -10.14
C THR A 7 3.37 -8.77 -11.61
N LYS A 8 2.62 -9.65 -12.29
CA LYS A 8 2.80 -9.88 -13.74
C LYS A 8 2.54 -8.61 -14.54
N THR A 9 1.45 -7.90 -14.24
CA THR A 9 1.11 -6.62 -14.88
C THR A 9 2.17 -5.56 -14.59
N ALA A 10 2.64 -5.44 -13.35
CA ALA A 10 3.65 -4.47 -12.95
C ALA A 10 4.97 -4.66 -13.69
N VAL A 11 5.46 -5.91 -13.76
CA VAL A 11 6.70 -6.24 -14.49
C VAL A 11 6.55 -5.96 -15.99
N ALA A 12 5.38 -6.26 -16.57
CA ALA A 12 5.11 -5.94 -17.97
C ALA A 12 5.11 -4.41 -18.20
N GLN A 13 4.45 -3.64 -17.34
CA GLN A 13 4.46 -2.17 -17.38
C GLN A 13 5.88 -1.61 -17.29
N MET A 14 6.69 -2.07 -16.32
CA MET A 14 8.07 -1.59 -16.16
C MET A 14 8.91 -1.81 -17.42
N ARG A 15 8.89 -3.01 -17.99
CA ARG A 15 9.70 -3.36 -19.17
C ARG A 15 9.33 -2.53 -20.40
N THR A 16 8.02 -2.32 -20.59
CA THR A 16 7.47 -1.59 -21.73
C THR A 16 7.67 -0.09 -21.60
N LEU A 17 7.39 0.47 -20.42
CA LEU A 17 7.40 1.91 -20.18
C LEU A 17 8.77 2.44 -19.72
N LYS A 18 9.74 1.55 -19.47
CA LYS A 18 11.05 1.88 -18.88
C LYS A 18 10.95 2.54 -17.50
N ALA A 19 9.91 2.19 -16.75
CA ALA A 19 9.77 2.62 -15.36
C ALA A 19 10.78 1.89 -14.46
N GLU A 20 11.33 2.61 -13.50
CA GLU A 20 12.35 2.14 -12.54
C GLU A 20 11.74 1.44 -11.31
N GLY A 21 10.42 1.56 -11.13
CA GLY A 21 9.69 0.83 -10.09
C GLY A 21 8.19 0.80 -10.31
N PHE A 22 7.46 0.32 -9.31
CA PHE A 22 5.99 0.39 -9.27
C PHE A 22 5.47 0.44 -7.84
N ASN A 23 4.25 0.96 -7.67
CA ASN A 23 3.46 0.80 -6.46
C ASN A 23 2.25 -0.10 -6.70
N LEU A 24 1.93 -0.89 -5.68
CA LEU A 24 0.67 -1.59 -5.57
C LEU A 24 -0.15 -0.90 -4.47
N VAL A 25 -1.34 -0.41 -4.80
CA VAL A 25 -2.16 0.38 -3.88
C VAL A 25 -3.56 -0.20 -3.79
N LEU A 26 -3.96 -0.55 -2.56
CA LEU A 26 -5.28 -1.06 -2.22
C LEU A 26 -5.91 -0.14 -1.18
N ASN A 27 -6.98 0.54 -1.54
CA ASN A 27 -7.73 1.41 -0.63
C ASN A 27 -8.98 0.68 -0.15
N ASN A 28 -9.14 0.56 1.18
CA ASN A 28 -10.32 -0.01 1.80
C ASN A 28 -10.98 1.03 2.71
N GLY A 29 -12.21 1.41 2.37
CA GLY A 29 -12.97 2.45 3.05
C GLY A 29 -12.72 3.86 2.50
N ARG A 30 -13.74 4.71 2.60
CA ARG A 30 -13.74 6.08 2.06
C ARG A 30 -12.60 6.95 2.60
N CYS A 31 -12.28 6.83 3.90
CA CYS A 31 -11.20 7.58 4.55
C CYS A 31 -9.81 7.22 3.98
N ALA A 32 -9.65 5.99 3.48
CA ALA A 32 -8.43 5.54 2.81
C ALA A 32 -8.40 5.90 1.32
N GLY A 33 -9.40 6.63 0.80
CA GLY A 33 -9.48 7.00 -0.62
C GLY A 33 -10.14 5.96 -1.52
N GLN A 34 -10.96 5.05 -0.98
CA GLN A 34 -11.77 4.16 -1.81
C GLN A 34 -13.00 4.90 -2.36
N GLU A 35 -13.06 5.08 -3.68
CA GLU A 35 -14.22 5.69 -4.35
C GLU A 35 -15.17 4.63 -4.93
N VAL A 36 -14.62 3.56 -5.51
CA VAL A 36 -15.40 2.45 -6.06
C VAL A 36 -15.54 1.35 -5.00
N PRO A 37 -16.78 0.98 -4.59
CA PRO A 37 -17.02 -0.01 -3.53
C PRO A 37 -16.89 -1.46 -4.04
N HIS A 38 -15.76 -1.74 -4.70
CA HIS A 38 -15.34 -3.07 -5.16
C HIS A 38 -13.84 -3.20 -4.91
N VAL A 39 -13.34 -4.38 -4.55
CA VAL A 39 -11.91 -4.60 -4.32
C VAL A 39 -11.13 -4.42 -5.62
N HIS A 40 -10.26 -3.41 -5.67
CA HIS A 40 -9.38 -3.16 -6.81
C HIS A 40 -7.98 -2.80 -6.34
N LEU A 41 -6.97 -3.35 -7.02
CA LEU A 41 -5.56 -3.10 -6.73
C LEU A 41 -4.98 -2.25 -7.86
N HIS A 42 -4.61 -1.01 -7.57
CA HIS A 42 -3.90 -0.18 -8.53
C HIS A 42 -2.49 -0.73 -8.74
N VAL A 43 -2.05 -0.76 -10.00
CA VAL A 43 -0.68 -1.10 -10.41
C VAL A 43 -0.10 0.10 -11.14
N ILE A 44 0.76 0.85 -10.46
CA ILE A 44 1.20 2.18 -10.89
C ILE A 44 2.71 2.15 -11.16
N PRO A 45 3.17 2.24 -12.42
CA PRO A 45 4.59 2.36 -12.74
C PRO A 45 5.15 3.67 -12.20
N ARG A 46 6.43 3.67 -11.79
CA ARG A 46 7.10 4.82 -11.16
C ARG A 46 8.38 5.18 -11.88
N PHE A 47 8.61 6.49 -11.98
CA PHE A 47 9.80 7.10 -12.60
C PHE A 47 10.57 7.93 -11.57
N VAL A 48 11.87 8.13 -11.79
CA VAL A 48 12.76 8.82 -10.81
C VAL A 48 12.24 10.21 -10.42
N ASP A 49 11.67 10.95 -11.36
CA ASP A 49 11.27 12.35 -11.18
C ASP A 49 9.73 12.54 -11.06
N ASP A 50 8.97 11.47 -10.86
CA ASP A 50 7.52 11.57 -10.70
C ASP A 50 7.09 11.92 -9.26
N GLN A 51 5.85 12.41 -9.12
CA GLN A 51 5.33 12.79 -7.81
C GLN A 51 4.95 11.55 -6.98
N PRO A 52 5.26 11.54 -5.66
CA PRO A 52 4.86 10.44 -4.80
C PRO A 52 3.34 10.36 -4.66
N ILE A 53 2.80 9.15 -4.76
CA ILE A 53 1.36 8.87 -4.60
C ILE A 53 0.88 9.23 -3.18
N PHE A 54 1.74 9.02 -2.18
CA PHE A 54 1.43 9.29 -0.77
C PHE A 54 2.50 10.15 -0.12
N LYS A 55 2.05 11.22 0.55
CA LYS A 55 2.87 11.92 1.54
C LYS A 55 2.70 11.22 2.88
N ALA A 56 3.50 10.18 3.13
CA ALA A 56 3.45 9.47 4.41
C ALA A 56 3.92 10.38 5.55
N SER A 57 3.04 10.70 6.50
CA SER A 57 3.47 11.29 7.77
C SER A 57 4.09 10.19 8.62
N LYS A 58 5.41 10.09 8.65
CA LYS A 58 6.11 9.19 9.56
C LYS A 58 5.98 9.73 10.98
N LYS A 59 5.04 9.20 11.76
CA LYS A 59 4.94 9.48 13.20
C LYS A 59 5.83 8.49 13.96
N LYS A 60 6.53 8.98 14.98
CA LYS A 60 7.21 8.12 15.95
C LYS A 60 6.21 7.72 17.04
N TYR A 61 6.40 6.54 17.62
CA TYR A 61 5.78 6.21 18.90
C TYR A 61 6.47 7.01 20.01
N ASP A 62 5.75 7.29 21.08
CA ASP A 62 6.30 8.02 22.22
C ASP A 62 7.25 7.13 23.04
N SER A 63 7.01 5.81 23.07
CA SER A 63 7.91 4.83 23.68
C SER A 63 7.80 3.41 23.09
N ILE A 64 8.75 2.53 23.44
CA ILE A 64 8.71 1.11 23.06
C ILE A 64 7.53 0.40 23.72
N GLU A 65 7.22 0.73 24.97
CA GLU A 65 6.09 0.18 25.72
C GLU A 65 4.76 0.56 25.08
N GLU A 66 4.62 1.79 24.58
CA GLU A 66 3.43 2.21 23.82
C GLU A 66 3.25 1.38 22.54
N MET A 67 4.34 1.24 21.76
CA MET A 67 4.34 0.43 20.54
C MET A 67 3.94 -1.03 20.84
N GLN A 68 4.46 -1.63 21.90
CA GLN A 68 4.12 -3.00 22.32
C GLN A 68 2.65 -3.13 22.72
N LYS A 69 2.13 -2.19 23.52
CA LYS A 69 0.71 -2.15 23.93
C LYS A 69 -0.22 -2.05 22.71
N ILE A 70 0.12 -1.23 21.72
CA ILE A 70 -0.67 -1.13 20.48
C ILE A 70 -0.64 -2.46 19.71
N ALA A 71 0.53 -3.07 19.57
CA ALA A 71 0.67 -4.35 18.88
C ALA A 71 -0.13 -5.47 19.56
N GLU A 72 -0.17 -5.52 20.89
CA GLU A 72 -0.99 -6.47 21.65
C GLU A 72 -2.49 -6.27 21.39
N LYS A 73 -2.97 -5.02 21.42
CA LYS A 73 -4.38 -4.70 21.12
C LYS A 73 -4.76 -5.14 19.71
N ILE A 74 -3.89 -4.92 18.72
CA ILE A 74 -4.13 -5.37 17.33
C ILE A 74 -4.19 -6.91 17.28
N ARG A 75 -3.23 -7.60 17.90
CA ARG A 75 -3.19 -9.08 17.90
C ARG A 75 -4.43 -9.70 18.53
N ALA A 76 -4.94 -9.13 19.61
CA ALA A 76 -6.17 -9.60 20.26
C ALA A 76 -7.39 -9.58 19.33
N LYS A 77 -7.37 -8.72 18.29
CA LYS A 77 -8.46 -8.55 17.31
C LYS A 77 -8.29 -9.35 16.02
N LEU A 78 -7.18 -10.07 15.82
CA LEU A 78 -6.91 -10.78 14.55
C LEU A 78 -7.78 -12.02 14.31
N GLY A 79 -8.41 -12.56 15.36
CA GLY A 79 -9.26 -13.76 15.28
C GLY A 79 -10.71 -13.54 15.70
N GLU A 80 -11.09 -12.28 15.94
CA GLU A 80 -12.51 -11.89 16.04
C GLU A 80 -13.14 -11.85 14.63
#